data_AF-A0A662GPI9-F1
#
_entry.id   AF-A0A662GPI9-F1
#
_cell.length_a   1.000
_cell.length_b   1.000
_cell.length_c   1.000
_cell.angle_alpha   90.00
_cell.angle_beta   90.00
_cell.angle_gamma   90.00
#
_symmetry.space_group_name_H-M   'P 1'
#
loop_
_entity.id
_entity.type
_entity.pdbx_description
1 polymer ?
#
loop_
_entity_poly.entity_id
_entity_poly.type
_entity_poly.pdbx_seq_one_letter_code
_entity_poly.pdbx_strand_id
1 'polypeptide(L)'
;MSVVPIKLSKEEITLIDYLVRAGLFKSRNEAIRYMIRKGIQELLSELFISSEVDEIVEALLRAESDILVIKSEKTAEELVREERERI
;
A
#
# COMPACT_ATOMS: atom_id res chain seq x y z
N MET A 1 -10.86 -0.56 29.43
CA MET A 1 -10.93 0.55 28.45
C MET A 1 -9.87 1.55 28.85
N SER A 2 -8.93 1.87 27.96
CA SER A 2 -7.85 2.80 28.25
C SER A 2 -8.12 4.13 27.53
N VAL A 3 -7.79 5.24 28.17
CA VAL A 3 -7.92 6.59 27.59
C VAL A 3 -6.59 6.96 26.97
N VAL A 4 -6.60 7.34 25.69
CA VAL A 4 -5.42 7.79 24.97
C VAL A 4 -5.64 9.25 24.54
N PRO A 5 -4.90 10.22 25.12
CA PRO A 5 -4.96 11.60 24.66
C PRO A 5 -4.20 11.71 23.32
N ILE A 6 -4.84 12.31 22.33
CA ILE A 6 -4.26 12.55 21.01
C ILE A 6 -4.31 14.05 20.69
N LYS A 7 -3.29 14.55 20.01
CA LYS A 7 -3.29 15.91 19.45
C LYS A 7 -3.77 15.83 18.01
N LEU A 8 -4.77 16.64 17.69
CA LEU A 8 -5.30 16.79 16.34
C LEU A 8 -5.28 18.26 15.98
N SER A 9 -5.09 18.56 14.70
CA SER A 9 -5.22 19.90 14.15
C SER A 9 -6.69 20.36 14.22
N LYS A 10 -6.90 21.66 14.07
CA LYS A 10 -8.25 22.23 14.06
C LYS A 10 -9.03 21.74 12.84
N GLU A 11 -8.35 21.58 11.72
CA GLU A 11 -8.87 21.05 10.47
C GLU A 11 -9.36 19.62 10.65
N GLU A 12 -8.55 18.74 11.27
CA GLU A 12 -8.92 17.34 11.54
C GLU A 12 -10.16 17.25 12.44
N ILE A 13 -10.22 18.04 13.51
CA ILE A 13 -11.39 18.07 14.40
C ILE A 13 -12.64 18.51 13.63
N THR A 14 -12.51 19.50 12.74
CA THR A 14 -13.63 20.02 11.95
C THR A 14 -14.17 18.96 10.99
N LEU A 15 -13.29 18.18 10.36
CA LEU A 15 -13.70 17.06 9.50
C LEU A 15 -14.43 15.97 10.30
N ILE A 16 -13.92 15.62 11.48
CA ILE A 16 -14.57 14.65 12.38
C ILE A 16 -15.97 15.15 12.77
N ASP A 17 -16.09 16.42 13.13
CA ASP A 17 -17.37 17.04 13.47
C ASP A 17 -18.37 17.00 12.33
N TYR A 18 -17.92 17.24 11.11
CA TYR A 18 -18.76 17.13 9.93
C TYR A 18 -19.35 15.71 9.80
N LEU A 19 -18.53 14.67 9.97
CA LEU A 19 -18.99 13.28 9.87
C LEU A 19 -20.03 12.92 10.95
N VAL A 20 -19.86 13.44 12.16
CA VAL A 20 -20.84 13.26 13.24
C VAL A 20 -22.13 14.01 12.93
N ARG A 21 -22.05 15.26 12.48
CA ARG A 21 -23.22 16.08 12.12
C ARG A 21 -23.99 15.53 10.93
N ALA A 22 -23.30 14.88 9.98
CA ALA A 22 -23.90 14.18 8.86
C ALA A 22 -24.59 12.87 9.27
N GLY A 23 -24.48 12.44 10.53
CA GLY A 23 -25.13 11.25 11.05
C GLY A 23 -24.41 9.93 10.75
N LEU A 24 -23.19 9.98 10.18
CA LEU A 24 -22.39 8.77 9.93
C LEU A 24 -21.90 8.13 11.22
N PHE A 25 -21.68 8.94 12.27
CA PHE A 25 -21.26 8.48 13.59
C PHE A 25 -22.06 9.19 14.68
N LYS A 26 -22.33 8.50 15.80
CA LYS A 26 -23.06 9.04 16.96
C LYS A 26 -22.20 9.97 17.80
N SER A 27 -20.86 9.87 17.72
CA SER A 27 -19.94 10.72 18.48
C SER A 27 -18.55 10.80 17.84
N ARG A 28 -17.76 11.82 18.23
CA ARG A 28 -16.34 11.95 17.84
C ARG A 28 -15.54 10.70 18.20
N ASN A 29 -15.76 10.16 19.40
CA ASN A 29 -15.06 8.96 19.87
C ASN A 29 -15.38 7.73 19.02
N GLU A 30 -16.62 7.61 18.54
CA GLU A 30 -17.00 6.53 17.63
C GLU A 30 -16.31 6.68 16.27
N ALA A 31 -16.33 7.89 15.70
CA ALA A 31 -15.64 8.19 14.45
C ALA A 31 -14.14 7.90 14.53
N ILE A 32 -13.47 8.40 15.59
CA ILE A 32 -12.03 8.18 15.82
C ILE A 32 -11.72 6.69 15.97
N ARG A 33 -12.51 5.94 16.76
CA ARG A 33 -12.31 4.48 16.89
C ARG A 33 -12.47 3.74 15.57
N TYR A 34 -13.46 4.13 14.76
CA TYR A 34 -13.66 3.54 13.43
C TYR A 34 -12.44 3.77 12.54
N MET A 35 -11.97 5.02 12.45
CA MET A 35 -10.80 5.37 11.64
C MET A 35 -9.53 4.67 12.11
N ILE A 36 -9.28 4.59 13.41
CA ILE A 36 -8.14 3.83 13.96
C ILE A 36 -8.21 2.36 13.56
N ARG A 37 -9.36 1.71 13.69
CA ARG A 37 -9.52 0.28 13.34
C ARG A 37 -9.30 0.06 11.85
N LYS A 38 -9.89 0.91 11.01
CA LYS A 38 -9.76 0.85 9.56
C LYS A 38 -8.29 1.05 9.14
N GLY A 39 -7.61 2.06 9.68
CA GLY A 39 -6.20 2.32 9.39
C GLY A 39 -5.28 1.19 9.84
N ILE A 40 -5.54 0.56 10.99
CA ILE A 40 -4.77 -0.64 11.42
C ILE A 40 -4.98 -1.78 10.43
N GLN A 41 -6.21 -2.03 9.98
CA GLN A 41 -6.49 -3.10 9.01
C GLN A 41 -5.83 -2.85 7.65
N GLU A 42 -5.84 -1.60 7.16
CA GLU A 42 -5.19 -1.22 5.91
C GLU A 42 -3.67 -1.40 6.02
N LEU A 43 -3.04 -0.90 7.09
CA LEU A 43 -1.60 -1.06 7.33
C LEU A 43 -1.20 -2.54 7.46
N LEU A 44 -2.00 -3.34 8.16
CA LEU A 44 -1.75 -4.78 8.25
C LEU A 44 -1.90 -5.45 6.88
N SER A 45 -2.93 -5.09 6.10
CA SER A 45 -3.13 -5.65 4.77
C SER A 45 -1.97 -5.30 3.84
N GLU A 46 -1.47 -4.07 3.87
CA GLU A 46 -0.28 -3.65 3.13
C GLU A 46 0.96 -4.46 3.55
N LEU A 47 1.15 -4.69 4.84
CA LEU A 47 2.27 -5.49 5.36
C LEU A 47 2.16 -6.98 4.99
N PHE A 48 0.95 -7.54 5.00
CA PHE A 48 0.71 -8.92 4.58
C PHE A 48 0.88 -9.08 3.06
N ILE A 49 0.43 -8.10 2.28
CA ILE A 49 0.67 -8.07 0.83
C ILE A 49 2.18 -7.94 0.56
N SER A 50 2.90 -7.08 1.27
CA SER A 50 4.36 -6.96 1.05
C SER A 50 5.10 -8.24 1.39
N SER A 51 4.72 -8.93 2.48
CA SER A 51 5.33 -10.21 2.84
C SER A 51 4.96 -11.33 1.88
N GLU A 52 3.71 -11.40 1.39
CA GLU A 52 3.34 -12.34 0.32
C GLU A 52 4.05 -12.03 -1.00
N VAL A 53 4.22 -10.75 -1.35
CA VAL A 53 4.96 -10.34 -2.55
C VAL A 53 6.44 -10.71 -2.41
N ASP A 54 7.05 -10.48 -1.26
CA ASP A 54 8.44 -10.87 -0.98
C ASP A 54 8.61 -12.40 -1.05
N GLU A 55 7.66 -13.16 -0.50
CA GLU A 55 7.65 -14.63 -0.59
C GLU A 55 7.43 -15.14 -2.02
N ILE A 56 6.54 -14.50 -2.81
CA ILE A 56 6.30 -14.84 -4.22
C ILE A 56 7.53 -14.49 -5.07
N VAL A 57 8.15 -13.33 -4.84
CA VAL A 57 9.38 -12.92 -5.53
C VAL A 57 10.53 -13.86 -5.18
N GLU A 58 10.72 -14.21 -3.91
CA GLU A 58 11.69 -15.23 -3.48
C GLU A 58 11.38 -16.60 -4.10
N ALA A 59 10.12 -17.01 -4.15
CA ALA A 59 9.72 -18.27 -4.78
C ALA A 59 9.99 -18.26 -6.29
N LEU A 60 9.74 -17.15 -6.98
CA LEU A 60 10.05 -16.98 -8.40
C LEU A 60 11.56 -17.01 -8.66
N LEU A 61 12.35 -16.27 -7.87
CA LEU A 61 13.82 -16.25 -7.97
C LEU A 61 14.44 -17.62 -7.69
N ARG A 62 13.85 -18.42 -6.79
CA ARG A 62 14.30 -19.79 -6.49
C ARG A 62 13.81 -20.81 -7.52
N ALA A 63 12.63 -20.62 -8.09
CA ALA A 63 12.10 -21.45 -9.15
C ALA A 63 12.89 -21.25 -10.46
N GLU A 64 13.43 -20.06 -10.69
CA GLU A 64 14.28 -19.69 -11.82
C GLU A 64 15.73 -20.22 -11.71
N SER A 65 15.91 -21.51 -11.40
CA SER A 65 17.21 -22.18 -11.58
C SER A 65 17.52 -22.53 -13.05
N ASP A 66 16.58 -22.28 -13.97
CA ASP A 66 16.73 -22.36 -15.43
C ASP A 66 16.54 -20.97 -16.09
N ILE A 67 17.19 -19.92 -15.57
CA ILE A 67 17.21 -18.62 -16.28
C ILE A 67 17.96 -18.79 -17.59
N LEU A 68 17.22 -18.64 -18.69
CA LEU A 68 17.75 -18.46 -20.03
C LEU A 68 18.45 -17.09 -20.06
N VAL A 69 19.72 -17.07 -19.66
CA VAL A 69 20.56 -15.87 -19.72
C VAL A 69 20.80 -15.55 -21.19
N ILE A 70 20.01 -14.61 -21.72
CA ILE A 70 20.25 -14.05 -23.06
C ILE A 70 21.52 -13.21 -22.99
N LYS A 71 22.64 -13.78 -23.43
CA LYS A 71 23.89 -13.05 -23.59
C LYS A 71 23.80 -12.21 -24.87
N SER A 72 23.80 -10.90 -24.70
CA SER A 72 23.79 -9.91 -25.79
C SER A 72 24.93 -8.93 -25.57
N GLU A 73 25.60 -8.51 -26.65
CA GLU A 73 26.55 -7.40 -26.61
C GLU A 73 25.84 -6.04 -26.47
N LYS A 74 24.53 -6.01 -26.74
CA LYS A 74 23.66 -4.83 -26.62
C LYS A 74 22.84 -4.88 -25.35
N THR A 75 22.63 -3.71 -24.75
CA THR A 75 21.75 -3.52 -23.60
C THR A 75 20.28 -3.80 -23.95
N ALA A 76 19.46 -4.09 -22.94
CA ALA A 76 18.03 -4.33 -23.12
C ALA A 76 17.31 -3.12 -23.76
N GLU A 77 17.74 -1.90 -23.44
CA GLU A 77 17.21 -0.66 -24.02
C GLU A 77 17.49 -0.57 -25.52
N GLU A 78 18.71 -0.88 -25.96
CA GLU A 78 19.11 -0.82 -27.38
C GLU A 78 18.30 -1.81 -28.23
N LEU A 79 18.07 -3.03 -27.72
CA LEU A 79 17.27 -4.03 -28.41
C LEU A 79 15.81 -3.58 -28.59
N VAL A 80 15.22 -2.96 -27.56
CA VAL A 80 13.85 -2.45 -27.62
C VAL A 80 13.73 -1.25 -28.54
N ARG A 81 14.75 -0.36 -28.56
CA ARG A 81 14.78 0.81 -29.43
C ARG A 81 14.86 0.42 -30.91
N GLU A 82 15.76 -0.50 -31.27
CA GLU A 82 15.93 -0.98 -32.65
C GLU A 82 14.66 -1.61 -33.24
N GLU A 83 13.85 -2.27 -32.41
CA GLU A 83 12.62 -2.90 -32.88
C GLU A 83 11.46 -1.90 -32.98
N ARG A 84 11.42 -0.91 -32.09
CA ARG A 84 10.44 0.19 -32.18
C ARG A 84 10.64 1.10 -33.39
N GLU A 85 11.87 1.23 -33.88
CA GLU A 85 12.19 1.98 -35.10
C GLU A 85 11.92 1.18 -36.39
N ARG A 86 11.65 -0.13 -36.26
CA ARG A 86 11.32 -1.03 -37.38
C ARG A 86 9.82 -1.17 -37.66
N ILE A 87 8.96 -0.72 -36.75
CA ILE A 87 7.49 -0.76 -36.84
C ILE A 87 6.96 0.62 -37.24
#